data_AF-A0A2W7AWT2-F1
#
_entry.id   AF-A0A2W7AWT2-F1
#
_cell.length_a   1.000
_cell.length_b   1.000
_cell.length_c   1.000
_cell.angle_alpha   90.00
_cell.angle_beta   90.00
_cell.angle_gamma   90.00
#
_symmetry.space_group_name_H-M   'P 1'
#
loop_
_entity.id
_entity.type
_entity.pdbx_description
1 polymer ?
#
loop_
_entity_poly.entity_id
_entity_poly.type
_entity_poly.pdbx_seq_one_letter_code
_entity_poly.pdbx_strand_id
1 'polypeptide(L)' 'MADLKVLKALAKERFGKISGVIGFGIGDASVRIYVDNEEVKKSLPNDIDGIPLDCIVTGEIRAYGEA' A
#
# COMPACT_ATOMS: atom_id res chain seq x y z
N MET A 1 -8.50 -7.90 -17.93
CA MET A 1 -8.36 -7.99 -16.46
C MET A 1 -7.09 -7.24 -16.12
N ALA A 2 -7.16 -6.21 -15.28
CA ALA A 2 -5.96 -5.45 -14.93
C ALA A 2 -5.03 -6.33 -14.09
N ASP A 3 -3.82 -6.60 -14.59
CA ASP A 3 -2.83 -7.40 -13.89
C ASP A 3 -2.38 -6.68 -12.60
N LEU A 4 -2.71 -7.24 -11.44
CA LEU A 4 -2.26 -6.76 -10.11
C LEU A 4 -0.74 -6.57 -10.03
N LYS A 5 0.03 -7.32 -10.83
CA LYS A 5 1.48 -7.13 -10.99
C LYS A 5 1.84 -5.78 -11.64
N VAL A 6 1.13 -5.40 -12.70
CA VAL A 6 1.32 -4.11 -13.39
C VAL A 6 0.94 -2.97 -12.45
N LEU A 7 -0.14 -3.14 -11.70
CA LEU A 7 -0.61 -2.16 -10.73
C LEU A 7 0.35 -1.99 -9.56
N LYS A 8 0.93 -3.08 -9.05
CA LYS A 8 2.03 -3.00 -8.07
C LYS A 8 3.23 -2.25 -8.63
N ALA A 9 3.61 -2.50 -9.88
CA ALA A 9 4.73 -1.80 -10.51
C ALA A 9 4.44 -0.30 -10.63
N LEU A 10 3.22 0.06 -11.03
CA LEU A 10 2.77 1.44 -11.17
C LEU A 10 2.67 2.15 -9.80
N ALA A 11 2.16 1.47 -8.78
CA ALA A 11 2.17 1.97 -7.40
C ALA A 11 3.59 2.17 -6.88
N LYS A 12 4.50 1.23 -7.16
CA LYS A 12 5.92 1.37 -6.81
C LYS A 12 6.59 2.54 -7.54
N GLU A 13 6.24 2.78 -8.80
CA GLU A 13 6.80 3.88 -9.58
C GLU A 13 6.29 5.24 -9.10
N ARG A 14 4.98 5.35 -8.83
CA ARG A 14 4.33 6.57 -8.33
C ARG A 14 4.71 6.89 -6.89
N PHE A 15 4.58 5.91 -5.99
CA PHE A 15 4.69 6.12 -4.55
C PHE A 15 6.02 5.66 -3.97
N GLY A 16 6.83 4.88 -4.69
CA GLY A 16 8.12 4.39 -4.18
C GLY A 16 9.19 5.49 -4.00
N LYS A 17 8.91 6.71 -4.46
CA LYS A 17 9.72 7.91 -4.21
C LYS A 17 9.24 8.73 -3.01
N ILE A 18 8.09 8.38 -2.43
CA ILE A 18 7.55 9.09 -1.27
C ILE A 18 8.34 8.65 -0.03
N SER A 19 8.90 9.62 0.67
CA SER A 19 9.59 9.38 1.93
C SER A 19 8.61 8.82 2.95
N GLY A 20 8.96 7.67 3.54
CA GLY A 20 8.11 6.96 4.49
C GLY A 20 7.28 5.83 3.88
N VAL A 21 7.35 5.57 2.58
CA VAL A 21 6.86 4.30 2.02
C VAL A 21 7.90 3.21 2.27
N ILE A 22 7.50 2.18 3.02
CA ILE A 22 8.34 1.05 3.43
C ILE A 22 8.27 -0.07 2.40
N GLY A 23 7.11 -0.29 1.76
CA GLY A 23 6.97 -1.39 0.81
C GLY A 23 5.60 -1.49 0.14
N PHE A 24 5.48 -2.50 -0.72
CA PHE A 24 4.28 -2.73 -1.54
C PHE A 24 3.90 -4.21 -1.58
N GLY A 25 2.65 -4.51 -1.25
CA GLY A 25 2.02 -5.82 -1.32
C GLY A 25 0.89 -5.88 -2.34
N ILE A 26 0.47 -7.10 -2.69
CA ILE A 26 -0.74 -7.36 -3.48
C ILE A 26 -1.69 -8.12 -2.56
N GLY A 27 -2.89 -7.58 -2.39
CA GLY A 27 -4.02 -8.27 -1.75
C GLY A 27 -4.91 -8.94 -2.79
N ASP A 28 -6.02 -9.50 -2.31
CA ASP A 28 -6.97 -10.28 -3.12
C ASP A 28 -7.60 -9.46 -4.27
N ALA A 29 -7.85 -8.17 -4.04
CA ALA A 29 -8.40 -7.23 -5.03
C ALA A 29 -7.89 -5.78 -4.85
N SER A 30 -6.80 -5.59 -4.11
CA SER A 30 -6.26 -4.28 -3.75
C SER A 30 -4.73 -4.29 -3.72
N VAL A 31 -4.11 -3.12 -3.85
CA VAL A 31 -2.66 -2.97 -3.66
C VAL A 31 -2.41 -2.47 -2.24
N ARG A 32 -1.57 -3.19 -1.49
CA ARG A 32 -1.19 -2.80 -0.13
C ARG A 32 0.03 -1.89 -0.18
N ILE A 33 -0.04 -0.73 0.45
CA ILE A 33 1.10 0.19 0.59
C ILE A 33 1.46 0.24 2.06
N TYR A 34 2.68 -0.19 2.36
CA TYR A 34 3.23 -0.15 3.71
C TYR A 34 3.93 1.19 3.90
N VAL A 35 3.53 1.95 4.91
CA VAL A 35 4.09 3.26 5.24
C VAL A 35 4.57 3.30 6.68
N ASP A 36 5.54 4.14 7.00
CA ASP A 36 6.10 4.19 8.35
C ASP A 36 5.22 4.99 9.33
N ASN A 37 4.54 6.04 8.84
CA ASN A 37 3.72 6.94 9.66
C ASN A 37 2.32 7.19 9.09
N GLU A 38 1.38 7.61 9.96
CA GLU A 38 0.03 8.04 9.54
C GLU A 38 0.04 9.28 8.64
N GLU A 39 1.03 10.17 8.76
CA GLU A 39 1.12 11.35 7.90
C GLU A 39 1.28 10.96 6.43
N VAL A 40 2.09 9.93 6.16
CA VAL A 40 2.29 9.38 4.81
C VAL A 40 1.00 8.72 4.33
N LYS A 41 0.30 7.98 5.20
CA LYS A 41 -1.01 7.41 4.88
C LYS A 41 -2.04 8.48 4.48
N LYS A 42 -2.08 9.62 5.17
CA LYS A 42 -2.98 10.73 4.83
C LYS A 42 -2.60 11.44 3.53
N SER A 43 -1.32 11.39 3.15
CA SER A 43 -0.82 11.96 1.91
C SER A 43 -1.07 11.07 0.68
N LEU A 44 -1.23 9.76 0.90
CA LEU A 44 -1.53 8.80 -0.15
C LEU A 44 -3.01 8.79 -0.53
N PRO A 45 -3.33 8.61 -1.83
CA PRO A 45 -4.71 8.39 -2.25
C PRO A 45 -5.21 7.00 -1.81
N ASN A 46 -6.52 6.85 -1.67
CA ASN A 46 -7.17 5.59 -1.30
C ASN A 46 -7.40 4.66 -2.51
N ASP A 47 -7.14 5.15 -3.72
CA ASP A 47 -7.27 4.39 -4.95
C ASP A 47 -6.23 4.83 -5.99
N ILE A 48 -5.91 3.94 -6.92
CA ILE A 48 -5.14 4.25 -8.11
C ILE A 48 -5.81 3.62 -9.33
N ASP A 49 -6.16 4.45 -10.30
CA ASP A 49 -6.81 3.99 -11.55
C ASP A 49 -8.10 3.18 -11.30
N GLY A 50 -8.86 3.54 -10.24
CA GLY A 50 -10.08 2.85 -9.84
C GLY A 50 -9.86 1.59 -8.99
N ILE A 51 -8.64 1.33 -8.53
CA ILE A 51 -8.30 0.15 -7.74
C ILE A 51 -8.00 0.56 -6.31
N PRO A 52 -8.65 -0.09 -5.31
CA PRO A 52 -8.48 0.27 -3.92
C PRO A 52 -7.02 0.07 -3.48
N LEU A 53 -6.47 1.10 -2.84
CA LEU A 53 -5.19 1.08 -2.16
C LEU A 53 -5.42 0.89 -0.67
N ASP A 54 -4.79 -0.13 -0.11
CA ASP A 54 -4.83 -0.43 1.31
C ASP A 54 -3.55 0.09 1.97
N CYS A 55 -3.63 1.28 2.58
CA CYS A 55 -2.49 1.92 3.22
C CYS A 55 -2.34 1.46 4.68
N ILE A 56 -1.29 0.68 4.94
CA ILE A 56 -0.98 0.04 6.21
C ILE A 56 0.22 0.75 6.84
N VAL A 57 0.04 1.29 8.05
CA VAL A 57 1.15 1.90 8.80
C VAL A 57 1.94 0.78 9.51
N THR A 58 3.20 0.56 9.12
CA THR A 58 4.08 -0.52 9.64
C THR A 58 4.79 -0.18 10.95
N GLY A 59 4.39 0.89 11.64
CA GLY A 59 4.84 1.19 13.01
C GLY A 59 4.04 0.48 14.12
N GLU A 60 2.88 -0.10 13.80
CA GLU A 60 2.11 -0.91 14.73
C GLU A 60 2.43 -2.40 14.52
N ILE A 61 3.13 -3.01 15.48
CA ILE A 61 3.23 -4.46 15.57
C ILE A 61 1.83 -4.98 15.95
N ARG A 62 1.06 -5.41 14.96
CA ARG A 62 -0.19 -6.15 15.19
C ARG A 62 0.14 -7.64 15.18
N ALA A 63 0.10 -8.24 16.38
CA ALA A 63 0.12 -9.68 16.50
C ALA A 63 -1.18 -10.24 15.90
N TYR A 64 -1.08 -10.86 14.73
CA TYR A 64 -2.13 -11.73 14.23
C TYR A 64 -1.97 -13.06 14.97
N GLY A 65 -2.51 -13.12 16.19
CA GLY A 65 -2.74 -14.40 16.86
C GLY A 65 -3.90 -15.09 16.17
N GLU A 66 -3.62 -16.19 15.49
CA GLU A 66 -4.66 -17.16 15.13
C GLU A 66 -5.20 -17.74 16.44
N ALA A 67 -6.50 -17.57 16.70
CA ALA A 67 -7.24 -18.17 17.81
C ALA A 67 -8.25 -19.17 17.27
#